data_AF-A0A3B8Q142-F1
#
_entry.id   AF-A0A3B8Q142-F1
#
_cell.length_a   1.000
_cell.length_b   1.000
_cell.length_c   1.000
_cell.angle_alpha   90.00
_cell.angle_beta   90.00
_cell.angle_gamma   90.00
#
_symmetry.space_group_name_H-M   'P 1'
#
loop_
_entity.id
_entity.type
_entity.pdbx_description
1 polymer ?
#
loop_
_entity_poly.entity_id
_entity_poly.type
_entity_poly.pdbx_seq_one_letter_code
_entity_poly.pdbx_strand_id
1 'polypeptide(L)'
;MLGLLAALALILMGCSKGEEFDPKKPFALPGADKVLESLQKKDYEATVAGLAQVRASVQPKDQAEYRRLRERVLDQLVSEMGDSEPAKDAYRAIGLMETGR
;
A
#
# COMPACT_ATOMS: atom_id res chain seq x y z
N MET A 1 -37.47 3.13 9.59
CA MET A 1 -37.28 2.36 8.35
C MET A 1 -35.93 1.68 8.42
N LEU A 2 -35.95 0.36 8.65
CA LEU A 2 -34.82 -0.54 8.47
C LEU A 2 -34.64 -0.79 6.97
N GLY A 3 -33.41 -0.80 6.46
CA GLY A 3 -33.16 -1.36 5.13
C GLY A 3 -31.80 -0.99 4.54
N LEU A 4 -31.02 -2.03 4.26
CA LEU A 4 -29.88 -2.10 3.32
C LEU A 4 -28.63 -1.29 3.74
N LEU A 5 -27.51 -1.89 4.10
CA LEU A 5 -26.70 -2.75 3.22
C LEU A 5 -25.90 -3.76 4.06
N ALA A 6 -26.40 -4.99 4.13
CA ALA A 6 -25.58 -6.15 4.37
C ALA A 6 -25.38 -6.87 3.03
N ALA A 7 -24.25 -7.57 2.90
CA ALA A 7 -23.88 -8.47 1.81
C ALA A 7 -23.23 -7.82 0.57
N LEU A 8 -21.92 -7.64 0.67
CA LEU A 8 -21.02 -8.11 -0.39
C LEU A 8 -19.80 -8.79 0.23
N ALA A 9 -20.05 -9.77 1.10
CA ALA A 9 -19.05 -10.67 1.64
C ALA A 9 -19.26 -12.06 1.03
N LEU A 10 -18.82 -12.23 -0.22
CA LEU A 10 -18.66 -13.53 -0.84
C LEU A 10 -17.67 -13.39 -1.98
N ILE A 11 -16.44 -13.81 -1.70
CA ILE A 11 -15.55 -14.62 -2.53
C ILE A 11 -14.17 -14.42 -1.92
N LEU A 12 -13.70 -15.42 -1.15
CA LEU A 12 -12.33 -15.95 -1.19
C LEU A 12 -12.27 -17.13 -0.23
N MET A 13 -12.76 -18.25 -0.77
CA MET A 13 -12.45 -19.60 -0.30
C MET A 13 -10.95 -19.80 -0.56
N GLY A 14 -10.12 -19.64 0.47
CA GLY A 14 -8.67 -19.80 0.38
C GLY A 14 -8.06 -19.72 1.77
N CYS A 15 -7.64 -20.87 2.29
CA CYS A 15 -6.98 -21.03 3.58
C CYS A 15 -5.78 -20.10 3.73
N SER A 16 -5.98 -19.00 4.44
CA SER A 16 -4.99 -18.35 5.29
C SER A 16 -5.81 -17.56 6.29
N LYS A 17 -5.56 -17.72 7.58
CA LYS A 17 -6.01 -16.77 8.60
C LYS A 17 -5.32 -15.45 8.26
N GLY A 18 -5.88 -14.71 7.32
CA GLY A 18 -5.45 -13.36 7.02
C GLY A 18 -5.71 -12.55 8.27
N GLU A 19 -4.66 -11.96 8.83
CA GLU A 19 -4.86 -10.86 9.76
C GLU A 19 -5.87 -9.90 9.13
N GLU A 20 -6.93 -9.61 9.88
CA GLU A 20 -7.88 -8.58 9.52
C GLU A 20 -7.10 -7.29 9.29
N PHE A 21 -7.29 -6.66 8.13
CA PHE A 21 -6.58 -5.44 7.78
C PHE A 21 -6.95 -4.34 8.79
N ASP A 22 -6.07 -4.11 9.75
CA ASP A 22 -6.19 -2.99 10.69
C ASP A 22 -5.43 -1.79 10.11
N PRO A 23 -6.09 -0.72 9.64
CA PRO A 23 -5.42 0.46 9.09
C PRO A 23 -4.63 1.26 10.15
N LYS A 24 -4.86 1.03 11.45
CA LYS A 24 -4.20 1.73 12.57
C LYS A 24 -2.98 0.98 13.12
N LYS A 25 -2.82 -0.30 12.78
CA LYS A 25 -1.66 -1.09 13.22
C LYS A 25 -0.35 -0.44 12.73
N PRO A 26 0.63 -0.16 13.59
CA PRO A 26 1.93 0.33 13.15
C PRO A 26 2.61 -0.63 12.15
N PHE A 27 3.52 -0.12 11.33
CA PHE A 27 4.37 -0.95 10.47
C PHE A 27 5.67 -1.28 11.21
N ALA A 28 6.01 -2.56 11.29
CA ALA A 28 7.24 -3.09 11.88
C ALA A 28 8.38 -3.26 10.85
N LEU A 29 8.13 -2.94 9.58
CA LEU A 29 9.14 -2.97 8.53
C LEU A 29 10.14 -1.82 8.68
N PRO A 30 11.47 -2.12 8.71
CA PRO A 30 12.50 -1.08 8.66
C PRO A 30 12.32 -0.17 7.44
N GLY A 31 12.28 1.15 7.66
CA GLY A 31 12.12 2.16 6.60
C GLY A 31 10.67 2.46 6.18
N ALA A 32 9.68 1.73 6.70
CA ALA A 32 8.27 2.02 6.46
C ALA A 32 7.85 3.41 6.98
N ASP A 33 8.41 3.83 8.11
CA ASP A 33 8.25 5.17 8.69
C ASP A 33 8.64 6.28 7.70
N LYS A 34 9.78 6.13 7.04
CA LYS A 34 10.26 7.11 6.05
C LYS A 34 9.37 7.18 4.81
N VAL A 35 8.88 6.03 4.34
CA VAL A 35 7.92 5.95 3.23
C VAL A 35 6.62 6.67 3.58
N LEU A 36 6.11 6.48 4.80
CA LEU A 36 4.88 7.13 5.24
C LEU A 36 5.10 8.63 5.48
N GLU A 37 6.26 9.03 5.99
CA GLU A 37 6.61 10.43 6.17
C GLU A 37 6.69 11.17 4.82
N SER A 38 7.36 10.61 3.82
CA SER A 38 7.42 11.19 2.48
C SER A 38 6.04 11.23 1.82
N LEU A 39 5.25 10.16 2.00
CA LEU A 39 3.89 10.09 1.47
C LEU A 39 3.00 11.19 2.07
N GLN A 40 3.09 11.40 3.38
CA GLN A 40 2.35 12.46 4.08
C GLN A 40 2.76 13.86 3.60
N LYS A 41 4.04 14.05 3.29
CA LYS A 41 4.58 15.30 2.73
C LYS A 41 4.29 15.48 1.23
N LYS A 42 3.64 14.49 0.58
CA LYS A 42 3.43 14.42 -0.87
C LYS A 42 4.73 14.45 -1.68
N ASP A 43 5.82 14.02 -1.06
CA ASP A 43 7.09 13.78 -1.74
C ASP A 43 7.03 12.37 -2.35
N TYR A 44 6.37 12.27 -3.50
CA TYR A 44 6.10 10.98 -4.11
C TYR A 44 7.34 10.33 -4.70
N GLU A 45 8.35 11.12 -5.11
CA GLU A 45 9.64 10.58 -5.55
C GLU A 45 10.35 9.87 -4.40
N ALA A 46 10.47 10.51 -3.24
CA ALA A 46 11.03 9.89 -2.04
C ALA A 46 10.20 8.69 -1.56
N THR A 47 8.88 8.74 -1.74
CA THR A 47 7.98 7.62 -1.40
C THR A 47 8.26 6.39 -2.26
N VAL A 48 8.40 6.56 -3.58
CA VAL A 48 8.72 5.46 -4.50
C VAL A 48 10.12 4.90 -4.20
N ALA A 49 11.11 5.78 -4.01
CA ALA A 49 12.47 5.36 -3.70
C ALA A 49 12.54 4.60 -2.36
N GLY A 50 11.87 5.10 -1.33
CA GLY A 50 11.78 4.45 -0.02
C GLY A 50 11.08 3.09 -0.12
N LEU A 51 9.96 3.00 -0.85
CA LEU A 51 9.25 1.74 -1.02
C LEU A 51 10.10 0.70 -1.76
N ALA A 52 10.86 1.11 -2.78
CA ALA A 52 11.81 0.24 -3.49
C ALA A 52 12.92 -0.28 -2.58
N GLN A 53 13.45 0.56 -1.67
CA GLN A 53 14.44 0.14 -0.68
C GLN A 53 13.88 -0.87 0.31
N VAL A 54 12.67 -0.63 0.83
CA VAL A 54 11.99 -1.58 1.72
C VAL A 54 11.81 -2.92 1.00
N ARG A 55 11.30 -2.90 -0.24
CA ARG A 55 11.12 -4.11 -1.08
C ARG A 55 12.42 -4.88 -1.27
N ALA A 56 13.53 -4.20 -1.56
CA ALA A 56 14.82 -4.84 -1.79
C ALA A 56 15.36 -5.53 -0.52
N SER A 57 14.96 -5.08 0.66
CA SER A 57 15.40 -5.60 1.96
C SER A 57 14.42 -6.58 2.63
N VAL A 58 13.22 -6.76 2.06
CA VAL A 58 12.15 -7.54 2.72
C VAL A 58 12.49 -9.03 2.76
N GLN A 59 12.32 -9.65 3.93
CA GLN A 59 12.45 -11.10 4.07
C GLN A 59 11.13 -11.80 3.72
N PRO A 60 11.13 -13.08 3.33
CA PRO A 60 9.90 -13.81 3.00
C PRO A 60 8.81 -13.74 4.07
N LYS A 61 9.19 -13.75 5.35
CA LYS A 61 8.26 -13.63 6.49
C LYS A 61 7.57 -12.26 6.60
N ASP A 62 8.19 -11.21 6.08
CA ASP A 62 7.72 -9.83 6.19
C ASP A 62 6.99 -9.36 4.91
N GLN A 63 6.84 -10.25 3.93
CA GLN A 63 6.14 -9.98 2.66
C GLN A 63 4.69 -9.51 2.85
N ALA A 64 3.99 -10.06 3.85
CA ALA A 64 2.63 -9.64 4.16
C ALA A 64 2.59 -8.18 4.64
N GLU A 65 3.57 -7.78 5.44
CA GLU A 65 3.68 -6.42 5.95
C GLU A 65 4.11 -5.44 4.86
N TYR A 66 4.95 -5.88 3.92
CA TYR A 66 5.33 -5.08 2.75
C TYR A 66 4.12 -4.83 1.85
N ARG A 67 3.32 -5.86 1.59
CA ARG A 67 2.06 -5.71 0.83
C ARG A 67 1.14 -4.68 1.48
N ARG A 68 0.99 -4.72 2.80
CA ARG A 68 0.17 -3.76 3.55
C ARG A 68 0.71 -2.32 3.42
N LEU A 69 2.04 -2.13 3.47
CA LEU A 69 2.66 -0.82 3.30
C LEU A 69 2.41 -0.29 1.89
N ARG A 70 2.63 -1.14 0.88
CA ARG A 70 2.40 -0.83 -0.53
C ARG A 70 0.94 -0.46 -0.79
N GLU A 71 -0.01 -1.22 -0.25
CA GLU A 71 -1.45 -0.93 -0.37
C GLU A 71 -1.79 0.43 0.22
N ARG A 72 -1.26 0.77 1.41
CA ARG A 72 -1.48 2.10 2.01
C ARG A 72 -0.96 3.25 1.13
N VAL A 73 0.20 3.06 0.50
CA VAL A 73 0.78 4.03 -0.45
C VAL A 73 -0.13 4.16 -1.67
N LEU A 74 -0.52 3.04 -2.28
CA LEU A 74 -1.37 3.03 -3.47
C LEU A 74 -2.73 3.68 -3.22
N ASP A 75 -3.37 3.40 -2.08
CA ASP A 75 -4.65 4.00 -1.71
C ASP A 75 -4.57 5.53 -1.66
N GLN A 76 -3.49 6.06 -1.07
CA GLN A 76 -3.27 7.50 -1.03
C GLN A 76 -3.07 8.07 -2.43
N LEU A 77 -2.20 7.45 -3.24
CA LEU A 77 -1.93 7.90 -4.61
C LEU A 77 -3.20 7.87 -5.47
N VAL A 78 -4.03 6.82 -5.35
CA VAL A 78 -5.31 6.69 -6.06
C VAL A 78 -6.26 7.83 -5.69
N SER A 79 -6.31 8.23 -4.41
CA SER A 79 -7.14 9.35 -3.98
C SER A 79 -6.66 10.72 -4.50
N GLU A 80 -5.40 10.84 -4.92
CA GLU A 80 -4.79 12.11 -5.31
C GLU A 80 -4.49 12.22 -6.82
N MET A 81 -4.41 11.10 -7.54
CA MET A 81 -4.01 11.06 -8.96
C MET A 81 -5.01 11.72 -9.92
N GLY A 82 -6.25 12.00 -9.47
CA GLY A 82 -7.20 12.79 -10.25
C GLY A 82 -6.76 14.23 -10.48
N ASP A 83 -5.99 14.77 -9.53
CA ASP A 83 -5.60 16.20 -9.49
C ASP A 83 -4.06 16.39 -9.46
N SER A 84 -3.28 15.32 -9.35
CA SER A 84 -1.83 15.35 -9.20
C SER A 84 -1.13 14.41 -10.20
N GLU A 85 -0.53 14.98 -11.25
CA GLU A 85 0.33 14.22 -12.15
C GLU A 85 1.52 13.55 -11.42
N PRO A 86 2.19 14.19 -10.43
CA PRO A 86 3.20 13.51 -9.62
C PRO A 86 2.68 12.25 -8.90
N ALA A 87 1.44 12.27 -8.39
CA ALA A 87 0.85 11.09 -7.74
C ALA A 87 0.57 9.96 -8.74
N LYS A 88 0.12 10.32 -9.95
CA LYS A 88 -0.12 9.39 -11.05
C LYS A 88 1.17 8.75 -11.56
N ASP A 89 2.24 9.53 -11.67
CA ASP A 89 3.56 9.02 -12.09
C ASP A 89 4.16 8.11 -11.02
N ALA A 90 4.01 8.45 -9.74
CA ALA A 90 4.40 7.57 -8.64
C ALA A 90 3.60 6.25 -8.64
N TYR A 91 2.29 6.30 -8.88
CA TYR A 91 1.45 5.10 -9.00
C TYR A 91 1.96 4.17 -10.12
N ARG A 92 2.27 4.74 -11.29
CA ARG A 92 2.86 3.99 -12.42
C ARG A 92 4.23 3.41 -12.08
N ALA A 93 5.10 4.20 -11.44
CA ALA A 93 6.45 3.76 -11.07
C ALA A 93 6.41 2.58 -10.09
N ILE A 94 5.48 2.59 -9.12
CA ILE A 94 5.26 1.45 -8.23
C ILE A 94 4.76 0.23 -9.01
N GLY A 95 3.84 0.42 -9.97
CA GLY A 95 3.40 -0.64 -10.87
C GLY A 95 4.58 -1.32 -11.58
N LEU A 96 5.43 -0.53 -12.27
CA LEU A 96 6.62 -1.01 -12.98
C LEU A 96 7.60 -1.74 -12.04
N MET A 97 7.81 -1.20 -10.84
CA MET A 97 8.68 -1.80 -9.82
C MET A 97 8.19 -3.22 -9.42
N GLU A 98 6.88 -3.42 -9.34
CA GLU A 98 6.28 -4.68 -8.91
C GLU A 98 6.21 -5.72 -10.03
N THR A 99 5.84 -5.30 -11.25
CA THR A 99 5.56 -6.20 -12.38
C THR A 99 6.74 -6.39 -13.33
N GLY A 100 7.74 -5.50 -13.29
CA GLY A 100 8.85 -5.46 -14.24
C GLY A 100 8.42 -5.23 -15.69
N ARG A 101 7.19 -4.75 -15.90
CA ARG A 101 6.52 -4.59 -17.20
C ARG A 101 5.76 -3.30 -17.23
#